data_AF-A7AR87-F1
#
_entry.id   AF-A7AR87-F1
#
_cell.length_a   1.000
_cell.length_b   1.000
_cell.length_c   1.000
_cell.angle_alpha   90.00
_cell.angle_beta   90.00
_cell.angle_gamma   90.00
#
_symmetry.space_group_name_H-M   'P 1'
#
loop_
_entity.id
_entity.type
_entity.pdbx_description
1 polymer ?
#
loop_
_entity_poly.entity_id
_entity_poly.type
_entity_poly.pdbx_seq_one_letter_code
_entity_poly.pdbx_strand_id
1 'polypeptide(L)'
;MEFTVITSSQLQPNLLACGTVEGDLYILDAFKPSCNRIRQEDKVTTDISYISDAKHHSLVELLIKRHRIFKSGIVALEYHPRLPSVLAVGLNDGTLQVLFLEPENPELKKNVFLHKFDHRVDQIQWLLMDRGSDPEPSRQNSMSFGDRIWNRISKTPYVSLIIARSGSVITWMPLEKRAKCHRLNVGTNPQGVVYRTDEYIESQSNVEPSDQMVSMTQQQSLIICTVKWPLPGYFSEELEHESLTNFCIVQEALCVVHSSEGIYLEIYIPEYYDDSIEFVRFHTRIDTNATGVPSAVHISPKQYNQMNRYLETGSPHMFTLQGDRCINALSEFMAIATMDGAVYVTSMLHIYNQVRSVYYPRITSTPSGVSTEVLEPHDIVAIVHMDSFQLDQPVRSLMWTLIWNDYTQPPTMLRPDECCCTSDVAFLLSALCHDGIRVLKLYSSNCALALKVRHMVHAQARAMHWVEDTLPGDIKLIWATENSISRKSFG
;
A
#
# COMPACT_ATOMS: atom_id res chain seq x y z
N MET A 1 -22.98 -2.95 16.81
CA MET A 1 -21.72 -2.34 17.27
C MET A 1 -20.84 -2.20 16.04
N GLU A 2 -20.97 -1.16 15.22
CA GLU A 2 -20.41 -1.19 13.86
C GLU A 2 -18.87 -1.04 13.83
N PHE A 3 -18.16 -2.07 13.38
CA PHE A 3 -16.71 -2.04 13.11
C PHE A 3 -16.45 -1.63 11.66
N THR A 4 -15.48 -0.75 11.42
CA THR A 4 -15.31 -0.12 10.10
C THR A 4 -13.95 -0.37 9.47
N VAL A 5 -12.85 -0.38 10.23
CA VAL A 5 -11.49 -0.44 9.67
C VAL A 5 -10.62 -1.39 10.46
N ILE A 6 -9.88 -2.29 9.80
CA ILE A 6 -8.90 -3.21 10.40
C ILE A 6 -7.52 -2.86 9.85
N THR A 7 -6.49 -2.76 10.69
CA THR A 7 -5.08 -2.66 10.27
C THR A 7 -4.21 -3.60 11.12
N SER A 8 -3.11 -4.12 10.55
CA SER A 8 -2.08 -4.90 11.25
C SER A 8 -0.70 -4.25 11.03
N SER A 9 0.17 -4.29 12.04
CA SER A 9 1.61 -4.16 11.79
C SER A 9 2.43 -5.14 12.62
N GLN A 10 3.58 -5.49 12.06
CA GLN A 10 4.45 -6.65 12.33
C GLN A 10 5.11 -6.71 13.71
N LEU A 11 4.66 -5.94 14.69
CA LEU A 11 5.51 -5.69 15.86
C LEU A 11 5.13 -6.49 17.11
N GLN A 12 3.99 -7.17 17.04
CA GLN A 12 3.77 -8.49 17.61
C GLN A 12 2.86 -9.21 16.62
N PRO A 13 3.05 -10.51 16.30
CA PRO A 13 2.39 -11.12 15.14
C PRO A 13 0.85 -11.11 15.15
N ASN A 14 0.20 -10.60 16.21
CA ASN A 14 -1.17 -10.99 16.53
C ASN A 14 -2.14 -9.84 16.92
N LEU A 15 -1.77 -8.56 16.84
CA LEU A 15 -2.68 -7.46 17.24
C LEU A 15 -3.40 -6.82 16.05
N LEU A 16 -4.71 -6.60 16.19
CA LEU A 16 -5.53 -5.84 15.24
C LEU A 16 -6.09 -4.59 15.90
N ALA A 17 -5.96 -3.45 15.23
CA ALA A 17 -6.71 -2.25 15.59
C ALA A 17 -7.99 -2.18 14.78
N CYS A 18 -9.11 -1.93 15.47
CA CYS A 18 -10.42 -1.77 14.86
C CYS A 18 -11.06 -0.44 15.26
N GLY A 19 -11.44 0.34 14.26
CA GLY A 19 -12.21 1.58 14.45
C GLY A 19 -13.71 1.35 14.35
N THR A 20 -14.48 2.25 14.95
CA THR A 20 -15.96 2.25 14.86
C THR A 20 -16.49 3.59 14.39
N VAL A 21 -17.73 3.59 13.88
CA VAL A 21 -18.48 4.80 13.50
C VAL A 21 -18.75 5.75 14.67
N GLU A 22 -18.67 5.25 15.91
CA GLU A 22 -18.89 6.03 17.14
C GLU A 22 -17.61 6.71 17.64
N GLY A 23 -16.43 6.36 17.08
CA GLY A 23 -15.14 6.94 17.50
C GLY A 23 -14.38 6.12 18.53
N ASP A 24 -14.82 4.89 18.79
CA ASP A 24 -14.08 3.94 19.64
C ASP A 24 -13.02 3.17 18.86
N LEU A 25 -11.86 2.98 19.50
CA LEU A 25 -10.77 2.15 19.02
C LEU A 25 -10.66 0.87 19.86
N TYR A 26 -10.71 -0.28 19.20
CA TYR A 26 -10.56 -1.60 19.81
C TYR A 26 -9.20 -2.18 19.39
N ILE A 27 -8.47 -2.74 20.35
CA ILE A 27 -7.26 -3.54 20.11
C ILE A 27 -7.61 -4.98 20.44
N LEU A 28 -7.44 -5.84 19.46
CA LEU A 28 -7.88 -7.23 19.48
C LEU A 28 -6.68 -8.17 19.31
N ASP A 29 -6.74 -9.32 19.97
CA ASP A 29 -5.84 -10.44 19.74
C ASP A 29 -6.39 -11.29 18.60
N ALA A 30 -5.80 -11.20 17.41
CA ALA A 30 -6.19 -11.99 16.25
C ALA A 30 -6.02 -13.51 16.45
N PHE A 31 -5.22 -13.94 17.44
CA PHE A 31 -4.78 -15.32 17.58
C PHE A 31 -4.89 -15.88 18.99
N LYS A 32 -5.77 -15.28 19.82
CA LYS A 32 -6.02 -15.72 21.20
C LYS A 32 -6.08 -17.26 21.29
N PRO A 33 -5.11 -17.95 21.93
CA PRO A 33 -4.96 -19.41 21.83
C PRO A 33 -6.18 -20.21 22.31
N SER A 34 -6.97 -19.66 23.24
CA SER A 34 -8.23 -20.26 23.71
C SER A 34 -9.26 -20.44 22.60
N CYS A 35 -9.18 -19.63 21.55
CA CYS A 35 -10.08 -19.63 20.40
C CYS A 35 -9.55 -20.53 19.25
N ASN A 36 -8.31 -21.02 19.36
CA ASN A 36 -7.62 -21.84 18.35
C ASN A 36 -7.59 -23.34 18.66
N ARG A 37 -8.02 -23.79 19.85
CA ARG A 37 -8.03 -25.23 20.20
C ARG A 37 -8.90 -26.04 19.24
N ILE A 38 -8.22 -26.74 18.33
CA ILE A 38 -8.75 -27.88 17.58
C ILE A 38 -9.06 -28.96 18.63
N ARG A 39 -10.31 -29.44 18.70
CA ARG A 39 -10.57 -30.74 19.32
C ARG A 39 -9.88 -31.77 18.44
N GLN A 40 -8.67 -32.15 18.82
CA GLN A 40 -7.92 -33.21 18.18
C GLN A 40 -8.41 -34.55 18.73
N GLU A 41 -9.67 -34.87 18.47
CA GLU A 41 -10.31 -36.15 18.75
C GLU A 41 -11.55 -36.21 17.87
N ASP A 42 -11.37 -36.64 16.63
CA ASP A 42 -12.20 -37.71 16.07
C ASP A 42 -11.58 -38.27 14.78
N LYS A 43 -11.35 -39.57 14.82
CA LYS A 43 -10.94 -40.41 13.71
C LYS A 43 -12.12 -40.63 12.76
N VAL A 44 -11.84 -40.72 11.45
CA VAL A 44 -12.63 -41.42 10.40
C VAL A 44 -13.82 -40.56 9.90
N THR A 45 -14.10 -40.32 8.60
CA THR A 45 -14.08 -41.16 7.39
C THR A 45 -14.11 -40.25 6.15
N THR A 46 -13.64 -40.78 5.02
CA THR A 46 -13.89 -40.27 3.66
C THR A 46 -15.38 -40.04 3.39
N ASP A 47 -15.79 -38.78 3.19
CA ASP A 47 -16.79 -38.43 2.17
C ASP A 47 -16.79 -36.91 1.89
N ILE A 48 -16.83 -36.61 0.60
CA ILE A 48 -16.74 -35.27 0.02
C ILE A 48 -18.01 -34.49 0.36
N SER A 49 -17.93 -33.61 1.35
CA SER A 49 -18.84 -32.49 1.50
C SER A 49 -18.08 -31.28 2.05
N TYR A 50 -18.05 -30.20 1.26
CA TYR A 50 -17.46 -28.92 1.60
C TYR A 50 -18.28 -28.28 2.73
N ILE A 51 -17.89 -28.50 3.98
CA ILE A 51 -18.47 -27.84 5.15
C ILE A 51 -17.52 -26.75 5.66
N SER A 52 -18.13 -25.62 5.99
CA SER A 52 -17.57 -24.32 6.33
C SER A 52 -16.86 -24.30 7.68
N ASP A 53 -15.53 -24.36 7.69
CA ASP A 53 -14.74 -24.07 8.90
C ASP A 53 -14.35 -22.60 9.00
N ALA A 54 -15.30 -21.68 8.75
CA ALA A 54 -15.13 -20.29 9.15
C ALA A 54 -15.30 -20.21 10.67
N LYS A 55 -14.21 -19.98 11.41
CA LYS A 55 -14.30 -19.75 12.86
C LYS A 55 -14.81 -18.33 13.09
N HIS A 56 -16.00 -18.24 13.68
CA HIS A 56 -16.60 -16.97 14.11
C HIS A 56 -16.22 -16.70 15.56
N HIS A 57 -15.67 -15.51 15.82
CA HIS A 57 -15.36 -15.07 17.17
C HIS A 57 -16.13 -13.80 17.49
N SER A 58 -16.76 -13.78 18.66
CA SER A 58 -17.32 -12.54 19.17
C SER A 58 -16.18 -11.58 19.53
N LEU A 59 -16.43 -10.28 19.41
CA LEU A 59 -15.38 -9.30 19.71
C LEU A 59 -14.97 -9.32 21.18
N VAL A 60 -15.92 -9.64 22.06
CA VAL A 60 -15.68 -9.80 23.50
C VAL A 60 -14.63 -10.89 23.75
N GLU A 61 -14.61 -11.95 22.93
CA GLU A 61 -13.60 -13.00 23.03
C GLU A 61 -12.19 -12.51 22.65
N LEU A 62 -12.09 -11.71 21.59
CA LEU A 62 -10.81 -11.24 21.04
C LEU A 62 -10.31 -9.93 21.68
N LEU A 63 -11.15 -9.23 22.44
CA LEU A 63 -10.84 -7.92 22.98
C LEU A 63 -9.68 -7.96 23.98
N ILE A 64 -8.63 -7.21 23.69
CA ILE A 64 -7.56 -6.89 24.64
C ILE A 64 -7.89 -5.56 25.33
N LYS A 65 -8.21 -4.54 24.54
CA LYS A 65 -8.44 -3.18 25.06
C LYS A 65 -9.41 -2.41 24.20
N ARG A 66 -10.30 -1.64 24.83
CA ARG A 66 -11.14 -0.62 24.20
C ARG A 66 -10.70 0.76 24.68
N HIS A 67 -10.53 1.69 23.75
CA HIS A 67 -10.23 3.09 24.00
C HIS A 67 -11.36 3.96 23.44
N ARG A 68 -11.99 4.76 24.30
CA ARG A 68 -13.03 5.73 23.93
C ARG A 68 -12.40 7.11 23.80
N ILE A 69 -11.78 7.37 22.65
CA ILE A 69 -10.90 8.55 22.48
C ILE A 69 -11.62 9.64 21.70
N PHE A 70 -12.35 9.27 20.65
CA PHE A 70 -12.84 10.22 19.66
C PHE A 70 -14.35 10.44 19.79
N LYS A 71 -14.78 11.66 19.44
CA LYS A 71 -16.21 12.02 19.38
C LYS A 71 -16.81 11.79 17.99
N SER A 72 -15.97 11.53 17.00
CA SER A 72 -16.34 11.27 15.62
C SER A 72 -15.87 9.88 15.22
N GLY A 73 -16.63 9.23 14.33
CA GLY A 73 -16.30 7.92 13.78
C GLY A 73 -14.92 7.86 13.15
N ILE A 74 -14.26 6.71 13.31
CA ILE A 74 -12.98 6.39 12.68
C ILE A 74 -13.24 5.87 11.26
N VAL A 75 -12.59 6.50 10.28
CA VAL A 75 -12.75 6.21 8.85
C VAL A 75 -11.48 5.62 8.22
N ALA A 76 -10.32 6.00 8.73
CA ALA A 76 -9.04 5.46 8.29
C ALA A 76 -8.15 5.14 9.50
N LEU A 77 -7.43 4.02 9.44
CA LEU A 77 -6.47 3.58 10.44
C LEU A 77 -5.26 2.98 9.73
N GLU A 78 -4.07 3.39 10.13
CA GLU A 78 -2.85 2.79 9.58
C GLU A 78 -1.72 2.77 10.61
N TYR A 79 -1.22 1.58 10.93
CA TYR A 79 -0.05 1.43 11.78
C TYR A 79 1.23 1.87 11.07
N HIS A 80 2.16 2.43 11.83
CA HIS A 80 3.47 2.74 11.30
C HIS A 80 4.22 1.43 10.94
N PRO A 81 4.79 1.32 9.73
CA PRO A 81 5.36 0.07 9.21
C PRO A 81 6.55 -0.47 10.02
N ARG A 82 7.30 0.40 10.72
CA ARG A 82 8.47 0.03 11.53
C ARG A 82 8.37 0.36 13.03
N LEU A 83 7.25 0.95 13.48
CA LEU A 83 7.10 1.42 14.87
C LEU A 83 5.73 0.95 15.42
N PRO A 84 5.68 -0.11 16.25
CA PRO A 84 4.42 -0.74 16.71
C PRO A 84 3.52 0.23 17.43
N SER A 85 4.21 1.10 18.15
CA SER A 85 3.62 1.99 19.11
C SER A 85 2.92 3.15 18.44
N VAL A 86 3.00 3.28 17.12
CA VAL A 86 2.52 4.46 16.40
C VAL A 86 1.39 4.01 15.47
N LEU A 87 0.20 4.55 15.71
CA LEU A 87 -1.01 4.31 14.92
C LEU A 87 -1.57 5.66 14.44
N ALA A 88 -1.68 5.85 13.13
CA ALA A 88 -2.36 7.00 12.56
C ALA A 88 -3.87 6.74 12.46
N VAL A 89 -4.67 7.76 12.77
CA VAL A 89 -6.13 7.68 12.83
C VAL A 89 -6.74 8.88 12.11
N GLY A 90 -7.60 8.60 11.14
CA GLY A 90 -8.39 9.56 10.39
C GLY A 90 -9.87 9.44 10.74
N LEU A 91 -10.50 10.58 11.04
CA LEU A 91 -11.88 10.64 11.50
C LEU A 91 -12.84 11.17 10.43
N ASN A 92 -14.12 10.83 10.60
CA ASN A 92 -15.21 11.28 9.74
C ASN A 92 -15.41 12.81 9.75
N ASP A 93 -15.07 13.45 10.85
CA ASP A 93 -15.12 14.91 10.95
C ASP A 93 -13.92 15.60 10.28
N GLY A 94 -12.96 14.85 9.71
CA GLY A 94 -11.75 15.38 9.09
C GLY A 94 -10.55 15.52 10.02
N THR A 95 -10.63 15.05 11.26
CA THR A 95 -9.49 15.11 12.18
C THR A 95 -8.49 14.00 11.88
N LEU A 96 -7.20 14.34 11.81
CA LEU A 96 -6.07 13.40 11.69
C LEU A 96 -5.21 13.44 12.96
N GLN A 97 -4.97 12.28 13.56
CA GLN A 97 -4.19 12.14 14.79
C GLN A 97 -3.25 10.94 14.73
N VAL A 98 -2.23 10.96 15.59
CA VAL A 98 -1.34 9.83 15.85
C VAL A 98 -1.44 9.42 17.31
N LEU A 99 -1.67 8.13 17.52
CA LEU A 99 -1.75 7.52 18.83
C LEU A 99 -0.46 6.78 19.16
N PHE A 100 -0.01 6.97 20.40
CA PHE A 100 1.12 6.24 20.97
C PHE A 100 0.62 5.14 21.89
N LEU A 101 0.68 3.90 21.41
CA LEU A 101 0.24 2.69 22.10
C LEU A 101 1.45 1.93 22.64
N GLU A 102 1.37 1.45 23.87
CA GLU A 102 2.42 0.59 24.42
C GLU A 102 2.33 -0.84 23.81
N PRO A 103 3.41 -1.40 23.23
CA PRO A 103 3.29 -2.66 22.47
C PRO A 103 2.88 -3.87 23.31
N GLU A 104 3.40 -3.98 24.53
CA GLU A 104 3.21 -5.14 25.41
C GLU A 104 1.89 -5.07 26.19
N ASN A 105 1.37 -3.86 26.38
CA ASN A 105 0.08 -3.58 26.98
C ASN A 105 -0.46 -2.39 26.20
N PRO A 106 -1.43 -2.55 25.26
CA PRO A 106 -1.85 -1.52 24.31
C PRO A 106 -2.64 -0.39 24.96
N GLU A 107 -2.09 0.20 26.02
CA GLU A 107 -2.54 1.38 26.70
C GLU A 107 -2.13 2.61 25.90
N LEU A 108 -3.08 3.54 25.73
CA LEU A 108 -2.83 4.81 25.09
C LEU A 108 -2.01 5.69 26.03
N LYS A 109 -0.78 6.01 25.64
CA LYS A 109 0.12 6.85 26.43
C LYS A 109 0.13 8.30 25.98
N LYS A 110 -0.10 8.54 24.69
CA LYS A 110 -0.16 9.89 24.11
C LYS A 110 -1.04 9.90 22.87
N ASN A 111 -1.75 11.01 22.68
CA ASN A 111 -2.47 11.32 21.45
C ASN A 111 -1.92 12.64 20.91
N VAL A 112 -1.57 12.67 19.63
CA VAL A 112 -0.99 13.81 18.94
C VAL A 112 -1.92 14.23 17.82
N PHE A 113 -2.55 15.39 17.97
CA PHE A 113 -3.29 16.02 16.89
C PHE A 113 -2.31 16.51 15.81
N LEU A 114 -2.59 16.17 14.55
CA LEU A 114 -1.77 16.60 13.42
C LEU A 114 -2.46 17.69 12.60
N HIS A 115 -3.71 17.44 12.19
CA HIS A 115 -4.42 18.35 11.30
C HIS A 115 -5.94 18.13 11.32
N LYS A 116 -6.68 19.12 10.82
CA LYS A 116 -8.13 19.10 10.64
C LYS A 116 -8.47 19.52 9.20
N PHE A 117 -8.96 18.58 8.41
CA PHE A 117 -9.48 18.83 7.08
C PHE A 117 -10.95 19.28 7.14
N ASP A 118 -11.42 19.87 6.03
CA ASP A 118 -12.83 20.25 5.85
C ASP A 118 -13.75 19.05 5.57
N HIS A 119 -13.18 17.94 5.10
CA HIS A 119 -13.89 16.69 4.82
C HIS A 119 -13.27 15.53 5.61
N ARG A 120 -13.95 14.38 5.62
CA ARG A 120 -13.44 13.17 6.29
C ARG A 120 -12.08 12.76 5.74
N VAL A 121 -11.25 12.19 6.62
CA VAL A 121 -9.99 11.56 6.20
C VAL A 121 -10.30 10.21 5.57
N ASP A 122 -10.18 10.11 4.25
CA ASP A 122 -10.55 8.91 3.49
C ASP A 122 -9.43 7.85 3.44
N GLN A 123 -8.16 8.29 3.34
CA GLN A 123 -7.00 7.39 3.26
C GLN A 123 -5.82 7.95 4.05
N ILE A 124 -5.04 7.04 4.63
CA ILE A 124 -3.76 7.32 5.29
C ILE A 124 -2.74 6.35 4.72
N GLN A 125 -1.54 6.83 4.43
CA GLN A 125 -0.38 6.05 4.02
C GLN A 125 0.83 6.51 4.81
N TRP A 126 1.72 5.57 5.13
CA TRP A 126 3.06 5.88 5.60
C TRP A 126 4.05 5.79 4.45
N LEU A 127 4.99 6.73 4.45
CA LEU A 127 6.14 6.71 3.55
C LEU A 127 7.41 6.89 4.40
N LEU A 128 8.39 6.02 4.20
CA LEU A 128 9.68 6.04 4.88
C LEU A 128 10.76 6.53 3.91
N MET A 129 11.32 7.69 4.20
CA MET A 129 12.37 8.33 3.42
C MET A 129 13.72 8.18 4.12
N ASP A 130 14.78 7.81 3.39
CA ASP A 130 16.13 7.71 3.97
C ASP A 130 16.66 9.09 4.39
N ARG A 131 17.29 9.18 5.56
CA ARG A 131 17.92 10.40 6.07
C ARG A 131 19.33 10.63 5.53
N GLY A 132 19.96 9.63 4.92
CA GLY A 132 21.31 9.74 4.33
C GLY A 132 22.45 10.01 5.33
N SER A 133 22.15 10.22 6.62
CA SER A 133 23.13 10.47 7.68
C SER A 133 22.72 9.76 8.97
N ASP A 134 23.71 9.24 9.70
CA ASP A 134 23.49 8.59 10.99
C ASP A 134 23.03 9.63 12.02
N PRO A 135 21.89 9.42 12.69
CA PRO A 135 21.40 10.36 13.70
C PRO A 135 22.39 10.43 14.87
N GLU A 136 22.81 11.65 15.22
CA GLU A 136 23.76 11.83 16.32
C GLU A 136 23.22 11.23 17.64
N PRO A 137 24.06 10.51 18.41
CA PRO A 137 23.64 9.89 19.64
C PRO A 137 23.38 10.94 20.74
N SER A 138 22.13 11.36 20.89
CA SER A 138 21.74 12.19 22.04
C SER A 138 21.75 11.37 23.34
N ARG A 139 22.57 11.78 24.31
CA ARG A 139 22.57 11.26 25.69
C ARG A 139 21.43 11.91 26.49
N GLN A 140 20.42 11.16 26.90
CA GLN A 140 19.40 11.64 27.83
C GLN A 140 18.98 10.56 28.84
N ASN A 141 18.85 10.98 30.10
CA ASN A 141 18.39 10.18 31.24
C ASN A 141 16.85 10.23 31.39
N SER A 142 16.30 9.17 32.01
CA SER A 142 14.88 8.92 32.37
C SER A 142 13.81 9.69 31.56
N MET A 143 13.33 9.06 30.49
CA MET A 143 12.30 9.60 29.59
C MET A 143 10.93 8.95 29.86
N SER A 144 9.85 9.74 29.80
CA SER A 144 8.48 9.22 29.77
C SER A 144 8.27 8.27 28.58
N PHE A 145 7.25 7.40 28.58
CA PHE A 145 7.01 6.51 27.43
C PHE A 145 6.85 7.27 26.10
N GLY A 146 6.12 8.39 26.11
CA GLY A 146 6.00 9.24 24.93
C GLY A 146 7.34 9.82 24.47
N ASP A 147 8.19 10.24 25.42
CA ASP A 147 9.55 10.72 25.10
C ASP A 147 10.44 9.59 24.56
N ARG A 148 10.28 8.36 25.06
CA ARG A 148 10.98 7.18 24.52
C ARG A 148 10.58 6.91 23.06
N ILE A 149 9.31 7.06 22.71
CA ILE A 149 8.87 6.94 21.30
C ILE A 149 9.46 8.06 20.46
N TRP A 150 9.38 9.31 20.92
CA TRP A 150 9.96 10.43 20.18
C TRP A 150 11.46 10.27 19.98
N ASN A 151 12.17 9.78 21.00
CA ASN A 151 13.59 9.47 20.92
C ASN A 151 13.87 8.31 19.94
N ARG A 152 12.98 7.31 19.84
CA ARG A 152 13.09 6.26 18.81
C ARG A 152 12.90 6.87 17.41
N ILE A 153 11.85 7.66 17.20
CA ILE A 153 11.56 8.34 15.93
C ILE A 153 12.72 9.26 15.53
N SER A 154 13.31 10.02 16.45
CA SER A 154 14.43 10.91 16.11
C SER A 154 15.71 10.16 15.75
N LYS A 155 15.86 8.91 16.21
CA LYS A 155 17.05 8.06 16.00
C LYS A 155 16.90 7.04 14.87
N THR A 156 15.77 7.03 14.16
CA THR A 156 15.66 6.17 12.99
C THR A 156 16.53 6.73 11.86
N PRO A 157 17.13 5.86 11.03
CA PRO A 157 17.87 6.28 9.83
C PRO A 157 16.93 6.75 8.70
N TYR A 158 15.65 6.96 9.00
CA TYR A 158 14.62 7.37 8.06
C TYR A 158 13.71 8.41 8.70
N VAL A 159 13.14 9.29 7.87
CA VAL A 159 11.98 10.11 8.21
C VAL A 159 10.73 9.32 7.94
N SER A 160 9.78 9.41 8.88
CA SER A 160 8.44 8.85 8.69
C SER A 160 7.51 9.96 8.26
N LEU A 161 6.99 9.86 7.03
CA LEU A 161 6.02 10.80 6.47
C LEU A 161 4.63 10.18 6.55
N ILE A 162 3.67 10.92 7.09
CA ILE A 162 2.25 10.58 7.05
C ILE A 162 1.66 11.30 5.86
N ILE A 163 1.03 10.54 4.97
CA ILE A 163 0.30 11.08 3.82
C ILE A 163 -1.18 10.81 4.05
N ALA A 164 -1.99 11.84 3.99
CA ALA A 164 -3.43 11.75 4.22
C ALA A 164 -4.21 12.35 3.06
N ARG A 165 -5.30 11.68 2.67
CA ARG A 165 -6.23 12.15 1.65
C ARG A 165 -7.59 12.44 2.30
N SER A 166 -8.16 13.59 1.96
CA SER A 166 -9.50 14.02 2.33
C SER A 166 -10.20 14.62 1.11
N GLY A 167 -11.10 13.86 0.48
CA GLY A 167 -11.66 14.24 -0.82
C GLY A 167 -10.56 14.33 -1.88
N SER A 168 -10.45 15.48 -2.55
CA SER A 168 -9.40 15.76 -3.54
C SER A 168 -8.12 16.35 -2.94
N VAL A 169 -8.08 16.59 -1.63
CA VAL A 169 -6.93 17.20 -0.96
C VAL A 169 -6.00 16.10 -0.46
N ILE A 170 -4.72 16.18 -0.84
CA ILE A 170 -3.65 15.35 -0.33
C ILE A 170 -2.70 16.24 0.47
N THR A 171 -2.39 15.84 1.70
CA THR A 171 -1.39 16.51 2.54
C THR A 171 -0.39 15.49 3.07
N TRP A 172 0.82 15.95 3.35
CA TRP A 172 1.85 15.16 3.99
C TRP A 172 2.42 15.90 5.21
N MET A 173 2.89 15.13 6.20
CA MET A 173 3.44 15.63 7.46
C MET A 173 4.60 14.74 7.90
N PRO A 174 5.78 15.32 8.24
CA PRO A 174 6.82 14.56 8.91
C PRO A 174 6.40 14.25 10.34
N LEU A 175 6.62 13.01 10.77
CA LEU A 175 6.30 12.57 12.13
C LEU A 175 7.33 13.14 13.11
N GLU A 176 7.03 14.33 13.61
CA GLU A 176 7.90 15.07 14.53
C GLU A 176 7.09 15.70 15.66
N LYS A 177 7.77 16.13 16.74
CA LYS A 177 7.11 16.75 17.90
C LYS A 177 6.28 17.99 17.53
N ARG A 178 6.67 18.69 16.46
CA ARG A 178 5.99 19.84 15.88
C ARG A 178 5.80 19.61 14.39
N ALA A 179 5.01 18.59 14.05
CA ALA A 179 4.69 18.27 12.66
C ALA A 179 4.06 19.48 11.96
N LYS A 180 4.69 19.93 10.88
CA LYS A 180 4.10 20.90 9.95
C LYS A 180 3.28 20.13 8.91
N CYS A 181 2.14 20.68 8.53
CA CYS A 181 1.28 20.12 7.50
C CYS A 181 1.56 20.80 6.17
N HIS A 182 1.79 20.01 5.13
CA HIS A 182 2.08 20.50 3.79
C HIS A 182 1.05 19.93 2.81
N ARG A 183 0.52 20.77 1.91
CA ARG A 183 -0.39 20.33 0.86
C ARG A 183 0.41 19.88 -0.36
N LEU A 184 0.05 18.74 -0.94
CA LEU A 184 0.56 18.30 -2.23
C LEU A 184 -0.33 18.88 -3.34
N ASN A 185 0.23 19.72 -4.20
CA ASN A 185 -0.48 20.23 -5.37
C ASN A 185 -0.37 19.23 -6.51
N VAL A 186 -1.48 18.54 -6.78
CA VAL A 186 -1.55 17.54 -7.84
C VAL A 186 -2.02 18.19 -9.14
N GLY A 187 -1.36 17.89 -10.26
CA GLY A 187 -1.78 18.34 -11.59
C GLY A 187 -1.45 19.80 -11.99
N THR A 188 -0.85 20.62 -11.13
CA THR A 188 -0.33 21.94 -11.55
C THR A 188 1.09 21.82 -12.09
N ASN A 189 1.39 22.47 -13.20
CA ASN A 189 2.69 22.47 -13.89
C ASN A 189 3.87 22.63 -12.90
N PRO A 190 4.94 21.82 -12.99
CA PRO A 190 6.09 21.92 -12.11
C PRO A 190 7.02 23.03 -12.62
N GLN A 191 6.59 24.29 -12.55
CA GLN A 191 7.58 25.32 -12.28
C GLN A 191 7.81 25.23 -10.78
N GLY A 192 9.02 24.80 -10.39
CA GLY A 192 9.41 24.57 -9.00
C GLY A 192 8.76 25.59 -8.07
N VAL A 193 7.72 25.14 -7.36
CA VAL A 193 7.12 25.93 -6.31
C VAL A 193 8.04 25.73 -5.12
N VAL A 194 9.02 26.63 -5.01
CA VAL A 194 9.90 26.77 -3.86
C VAL A 194 9.00 27.06 -2.66
N TYR A 195 8.72 26.05 -1.84
CA TYR A 195 8.10 26.28 -0.55
C TYR A 195 9.21 26.60 0.44
N ARG A 196 9.59 27.89 0.51
CA ARG A 196 10.38 28.37 1.65
C ARG A 196 9.59 28.04 2.93
N THR A 197 10.29 27.50 3.92
CA THR A 197 9.82 26.97 5.20
C THR A 197 9.10 27.97 6.12
N ASP A 198 8.73 29.14 5.61
CA ASP A 198 8.20 30.30 6.34
C ASP A 198 6.79 30.75 5.95
N GLU A 199 6.10 30.11 4.99
CA GLU A 199 4.68 30.43 4.75
C GLU A 199 3.77 29.75 5.78
N TYR A 200 3.60 30.47 6.87
CA TYR A 200 2.61 30.27 7.92
C TYR A 200 1.21 30.30 7.31
N ILE A 201 0.41 29.24 7.47
CA ILE A 201 -1.05 29.33 7.28
C ILE A 201 -1.58 30.08 8.51
N GLU A 202 -1.51 31.41 8.46
CA GLU A 202 -2.25 32.25 9.37
C GLU A 202 -3.71 32.25 8.90
N SER A 203 -4.62 31.86 9.79
CA SER A 203 -6.05 32.04 9.58
C SER A 203 -6.35 33.55 9.52
N GLN A 204 -6.22 34.17 8.35
CA GLN A 204 -6.68 35.51 8.10
C GLN A 204 -7.98 35.49 7.31
N SER A 205 -9.03 35.87 8.04
CA SER A 205 -10.35 36.27 7.58
C SER A 205 -10.32 37.37 6.52
N ASN A 206 -11.30 37.31 5.61
CA ASN A 206 -11.81 38.37 4.73
C ASN A 206 -10.91 38.80 3.57
N VAL A 207 -10.95 38.01 2.49
CA VAL A 207 -10.84 38.54 1.12
C VAL A 207 -12.02 37.99 0.33
N GLU A 208 -12.85 38.89 -0.20
CA GLU A 208 -13.97 38.56 -1.07
C GLU A 208 -13.46 37.79 -2.30
N PRO A 209 -14.09 36.66 -2.69
CA PRO A 209 -13.70 35.95 -3.90
C PRO A 209 -14.12 36.79 -5.11
N SER A 210 -13.13 37.29 -5.85
CA SER A 210 -13.38 37.85 -7.17
C SER A 210 -13.89 36.72 -8.07
N ASP A 211 -15.18 36.76 -8.35
CA ASP A 211 -15.88 35.95 -9.35
C ASP A 211 -15.19 36.08 -10.72
N GLN A 212 -14.34 35.12 -11.06
CA GLN A 212 -14.06 34.76 -12.45
C GLN A 212 -13.39 33.37 -12.53
N MET A 213 -13.98 32.53 -13.38
CA MET A 213 -13.64 31.13 -13.71
C MET A 213 -14.14 30.03 -12.78
N VAL A 214 -15.47 29.94 -12.64
CA VAL A 214 -16.16 28.65 -12.62
C VAL A 214 -16.56 28.30 -14.05
N SER A 215 -15.93 27.28 -14.64
CA SER A 215 -16.61 26.19 -15.38
C SER A 215 -15.57 25.26 -16.01
N MET A 216 -15.86 23.95 -15.98
CA MET A 216 -15.03 22.79 -16.40
C MET A 216 -14.14 22.26 -15.25
N THR A 217 -14.13 21.00 -14.84
CA THR A 217 -14.61 19.74 -15.46
C THR A 217 -14.56 18.62 -14.40
N GLN A 218 -15.48 17.65 -14.45
CA GLN A 218 -15.46 16.29 -13.85
C GLN A 218 -14.80 16.11 -12.46
N GLN A 219 -15.56 15.62 -11.48
CA GLN A 219 -15.01 15.15 -10.18
C GLN A 219 -13.86 14.15 -10.42
N GLN A 220 -12.62 14.63 -10.36
CA GLN A 220 -11.42 13.80 -10.43
C GLN A 220 -11.42 12.90 -9.19
N SER A 221 -11.56 11.60 -9.40
CA SER A 221 -11.31 10.63 -8.34
C SER A 221 -9.80 10.48 -8.17
N LEU A 222 -9.34 10.62 -6.93
CA LEU A 222 -7.93 10.51 -6.55
C LEU A 222 -7.79 9.42 -5.51
N ILE A 223 -6.88 8.48 -5.74
CA ILE A 223 -6.49 7.44 -4.78
C ILE A 223 -4.98 7.50 -4.59
N ILE A 224 -4.51 7.35 -3.36
CA ILE A 224 -3.08 7.33 -3.04
C ILE A 224 -2.62 5.93 -2.62
N CYS A 225 -1.37 5.59 -2.98
CA CYS A 225 -0.65 4.45 -2.41
C CYS A 225 0.86 4.69 -2.40
N THR A 226 1.55 4.01 -1.48
CA THR A 226 3.02 3.99 -1.47
C THR A 226 3.55 2.93 -2.44
N VAL A 227 4.45 3.31 -3.33
CA VAL A 227 5.18 2.42 -4.25
C VAL A 227 6.65 2.35 -3.86
N LYS A 228 7.30 1.22 -4.14
CA LYS A 228 8.76 1.18 -4.25
C LYS A 228 9.11 1.68 -5.65
N TRP A 229 9.92 2.71 -5.77
CA TRP A 229 10.28 3.31 -7.06
C TRP A 229 11.79 3.23 -7.29
N PRO A 230 12.26 2.86 -8.49
CA PRO A 230 13.69 2.86 -8.80
C PRO A 230 14.32 4.24 -8.60
N LEU A 231 15.54 4.29 -8.07
CA LEU A 231 16.33 5.53 -8.06
C LEU A 231 16.58 6.04 -9.50
N PRO A 232 16.75 7.36 -9.69
CA PRO A 232 16.95 7.96 -11.02
C PRO A 232 18.02 7.29 -11.88
N GLY A 233 19.12 6.82 -11.27
CA GLY A 233 20.23 6.12 -11.96
C GLY A 233 19.80 4.89 -12.76
N TYR A 234 18.70 4.24 -12.38
CA TYR A 234 18.14 3.10 -13.12
C TYR A 234 17.68 3.45 -14.53
N PHE A 235 17.23 4.70 -14.74
CA PHE A 235 16.72 5.15 -16.03
C PHE A 235 17.79 5.82 -16.91
N SER A 236 18.98 6.11 -16.36
CA SER A 236 20.00 6.93 -17.01
C SER A 236 21.26 6.18 -17.51
N GLU A 237 21.52 4.94 -17.10
CA GLU A 237 22.75 4.21 -17.45
C GLU A 237 22.50 2.91 -18.24
N GLU A 238 23.41 2.61 -19.20
CA GLU A 238 23.65 1.24 -19.67
C GLU A 238 24.16 0.45 -18.47
N LEU A 239 23.25 -0.24 -17.78
CA LEU A 239 23.63 -1.12 -16.69
C LEU A 239 24.67 -2.13 -17.20
N GLU A 240 25.84 -2.17 -16.55
CA GLU A 240 26.92 -3.14 -16.83
C GLU A 240 26.44 -4.61 -16.75
N HIS A 241 25.24 -4.83 -16.22
CA HIS A 241 24.56 -6.11 -16.20
C HIS A 241 23.19 -5.99 -16.90
N GLU A 242 23.09 -6.51 -18.12
CA GLU A 242 21.83 -6.71 -18.86
C GLU A 242 20.80 -7.53 -18.07
N SER A 243 21.27 -8.31 -17.08
CA SER A 243 20.45 -9.01 -16.10
C SER A 243 20.19 -8.14 -14.88
N LEU A 244 19.31 -7.15 -15.05
CA LEU A 244 18.77 -6.34 -13.97
C LEU A 244 18.03 -7.21 -12.96
N THR A 245 18.72 -7.71 -11.94
CA THR A 245 18.05 -8.22 -10.74
C THR A 245 16.98 -7.19 -10.32
N ASN A 246 15.76 -7.63 -9.97
CA ASN A 246 14.60 -6.83 -9.48
C ASN A 246 14.89 -5.99 -8.19
N PHE A 247 16.16 -5.66 -7.98
CA PHE A 247 16.78 -5.07 -6.81
C PHE A 247 17.51 -3.80 -7.23
N CYS A 248 16.88 -3.01 -8.10
CA CYS A 248 17.16 -1.59 -8.17
C CYS A 248 17.25 -1.09 -6.73
N ILE A 249 18.24 -0.24 -6.44
CA ILE A 249 18.15 0.60 -5.25
C ILE A 249 16.82 1.35 -5.45
N VAL A 250 15.85 1.03 -4.60
CA VAL A 250 14.49 1.57 -4.66
C VAL A 250 14.30 2.46 -3.45
N GLN A 251 13.59 3.56 -3.66
CA GLN A 251 13.10 4.42 -2.60
C GLN A 251 11.58 4.28 -2.49
N GLU A 252 11.01 4.70 -1.37
CA GLU A 252 9.55 4.83 -1.30
C GLU A 252 9.13 6.12 -2.00
N ALA A 253 8.12 6.02 -2.86
CA ALA A 253 7.50 7.15 -3.51
C ALA A 253 5.98 7.09 -3.33
N LEU A 254 5.33 8.24 -3.45
CA LEU A 254 3.88 8.35 -3.45
C LEU A 254 3.39 8.18 -4.89
N CYS A 255 2.49 7.22 -5.11
CA CYS A 255 1.74 7.09 -6.35
C CYS A 255 0.35 7.68 -6.15
N VAL A 256 -0.03 8.60 -7.04
CA VAL A 256 -1.38 9.16 -7.13
C VAL A 256 -2.05 8.58 -8.37
N VAL A 257 -3.18 7.90 -8.16
CA VAL A 257 -4.01 7.31 -9.22
C VAL A 257 -5.14 8.26 -9.55
N HIS A 258 -5.21 8.68 -10.82
CA HIS A 258 -6.18 9.64 -11.33
C HIS A 258 -7.23 8.98 -12.21
N SER A 259 -8.39 9.65 -12.32
CA SER A 259 -9.37 9.38 -13.37
C SER A 259 -9.98 10.68 -13.90
N SER A 260 -9.76 10.94 -15.19
CA SER A 260 -10.39 12.02 -15.96
C SER A 260 -10.88 11.51 -17.31
N GLU A 261 -9.95 11.10 -18.19
CA GLU A 261 -10.22 10.54 -19.53
C GLU A 261 -9.81 9.05 -19.64
N GLY A 262 -9.34 8.50 -18.53
CA GLY A 262 -8.74 7.18 -18.37
C GLY A 262 -8.05 7.14 -17.01
N ILE A 263 -7.52 5.98 -16.63
CA ILE A 263 -6.76 5.85 -15.39
C ILE A 263 -5.28 6.06 -15.69
N TYR A 264 -4.65 6.99 -14.97
CA TYR A 264 -3.21 7.24 -15.07
C TYR A 264 -2.57 7.38 -13.69
N LEU A 265 -1.25 7.20 -13.64
CA LEU A 265 -0.45 7.24 -12.41
C LEU A 265 0.54 8.41 -12.49
N GLU A 266 0.63 9.15 -11.39
CA GLU A 266 1.67 10.15 -11.16
C GLU A 266 2.52 9.71 -9.96
N ILE A 267 3.84 9.67 -10.16
CA ILE A 267 4.78 9.29 -9.11
C ILE A 267 5.40 10.55 -8.53
N TYR A 268 5.38 10.66 -7.21
CA TYR A 268 5.96 11.76 -6.45
C TYR A 268 7.04 11.21 -5.53
N ILE A 269 8.27 11.67 -5.74
CA ILE A 269 9.46 11.23 -5.03
C ILE A 269 9.76 12.25 -3.93
N PRO A 270 9.81 11.85 -2.66
CA PRO A 270 10.24 12.73 -1.59
C PRO A 270 11.76 12.86 -1.60
N GLU A 271 12.24 14.10 -1.62
CA GLU A 271 13.67 14.45 -1.67
C GLU A 271 14.00 15.51 -0.61
N TYR A 272 15.26 15.52 -0.17
CA TYR A 272 15.78 16.53 0.75
C TYR A 272 16.35 17.70 -0.05
N TYR A 273 15.85 18.90 0.21
CA TYR A 273 16.36 20.15 -0.32
C TYR A 273 16.56 21.15 0.82
N ASP A 274 17.80 21.57 1.07
CA ASP A 274 18.17 22.60 2.05
C ASP A 274 17.43 22.48 3.41
N ASP A 275 17.56 21.32 4.06
CA ASP A 275 16.92 20.95 5.35
C ASP A 275 15.38 20.84 5.33
N SER A 276 14.76 20.86 4.15
CA SER A 276 13.34 20.62 3.94
C SER A 276 13.08 19.37 3.11
N ILE A 277 11.87 18.83 3.21
CA ILE A 277 11.42 17.70 2.40
C ILE A 277 10.47 18.26 1.35
N GLU A 278 10.73 17.92 0.08
CA GLU A 278 9.86 18.28 -1.03
C GLU A 278 9.47 17.02 -1.82
N PHE A 279 8.26 17.02 -2.37
CA PHE A 279 7.83 15.97 -3.29
C PHE A 279 8.06 16.42 -4.73
N VAL A 280 9.05 15.81 -5.38
CA VAL A 280 9.35 16.02 -6.79
C VAL A 280 8.47 15.10 -7.62
N ARG A 281 7.66 15.67 -8.51
CA ARG A 281 6.87 14.90 -9.47
C ARG A 281 7.82 14.26 -10.48
N PHE A 282 7.77 12.94 -10.59
CA PHE A 282 8.43 12.21 -11.67
C PHE A 282 7.80 12.63 -12.99
N HIS A 283 8.63 13.06 -13.93
CA HIS A 283 8.15 13.78 -15.11
C HIS A 283 7.39 12.91 -16.10
N THR A 284 7.58 11.59 -16.08
CA THR A 284 6.83 10.68 -16.95
C THR A 284 5.46 10.37 -16.35
N ARG A 285 4.39 10.71 -17.08
CA ARG A 285 3.03 10.25 -16.75
C ARG A 285 2.87 8.81 -17.22
N ILE A 286 2.24 7.97 -16.39
CA ILE A 286 2.02 6.57 -16.72
C ILE A 286 0.53 6.38 -17.04
N ASP A 287 0.22 6.31 -18.32
CA ASP A 287 -1.14 6.06 -18.79
C ASP A 287 -1.41 4.57 -18.78
N THR A 288 -2.61 4.19 -18.33
CA THR A 288 -3.04 2.78 -18.36
C THR A 288 -4.15 2.60 -19.39
N ASN A 289 -4.35 1.37 -19.84
CA ASN A 289 -5.55 0.99 -20.59
C ASN A 289 -6.79 0.81 -19.69
N ALA A 290 -6.69 1.08 -18.38
CA ALA A 290 -7.79 0.93 -17.45
C ALA A 290 -8.78 2.10 -17.56
N THR A 291 -10.07 1.78 -17.45
CA THR A 291 -11.17 2.73 -17.63
C THR A 291 -12.06 2.74 -16.38
N GLY A 292 -12.92 3.74 -16.27
CA GLY A 292 -13.82 3.89 -15.12
C GLY A 292 -13.22 4.74 -14.00
N VAL A 293 -13.92 4.75 -12.85
CA VAL A 293 -13.55 5.55 -11.68
C VAL A 293 -12.85 4.64 -10.66
N PRO A 294 -11.56 4.84 -10.37
CA PRO A 294 -10.84 4.10 -9.34
C PRO A 294 -11.56 4.18 -8.01
N SER A 295 -11.68 3.02 -7.35
CA SER A 295 -12.32 2.86 -6.05
C SER A 295 -11.38 2.27 -4.99
N ALA A 296 -10.37 1.49 -5.41
CA ALA A 296 -9.32 0.98 -4.55
C ALA A 296 -8.04 0.70 -5.35
N VAL A 297 -6.89 0.78 -4.69
CA VAL A 297 -5.59 0.37 -5.22
C VAL A 297 -4.84 -0.41 -4.14
N HIS A 298 -4.10 -1.44 -4.53
CA HIS A 298 -3.20 -2.13 -3.61
C HIS A 298 -2.00 -2.70 -4.35
N ILE A 299 -0.84 -2.65 -3.71
CA ILE A 299 0.41 -3.23 -4.23
C ILE A 299 0.77 -4.43 -3.37
N SER A 300 1.18 -5.53 -3.99
CA SER A 300 1.59 -6.72 -3.25
C SER A 300 2.88 -6.44 -2.46
N PRO A 301 3.03 -6.96 -1.24
CA PRO A 301 4.25 -6.75 -0.46
C PRO A 301 5.48 -7.40 -1.12
N LYS A 302 6.63 -6.71 -1.07
CA LYS A 302 7.92 -7.22 -1.55
C LYS A 302 8.46 -8.37 -0.68
N GLN A 303 9.00 -9.40 -1.30
CA GLN A 303 9.62 -10.56 -0.64
C GLN A 303 11.14 -10.36 -0.48
N TYR A 304 11.57 -9.48 0.43
CA TYR A 304 13.01 -9.21 0.63
C TYR A 304 13.82 -10.44 1.09
N ASN A 305 13.19 -11.39 1.80
CA ASN A 305 13.88 -12.56 2.39
C ASN A 305 14.15 -13.71 1.40
N GLN A 306 13.53 -13.69 0.22
CA GLN A 306 13.71 -14.74 -0.78
C GLN A 306 14.95 -14.49 -1.68
N MET A 307 15.56 -13.31 -1.60
CA MET A 307 16.73 -12.95 -2.43
C MET A 307 18.02 -13.65 -1.99
N ASN A 308 18.32 -13.66 -0.69
CA ASN A 308 19.51 -14.35 -0.19
C ASN A 308 19.46 -15.84 -0.59
N ARG A 309 18.27 -16.45 -0.50
CA ARG A 309 18.03 -17.83 -0.95
C ARG A 309 18.20 -18.01 -2.46
N TYR A 310 17.88 -16.99 -3.27
CA TYR A 310 18.06 -17.04 -4.73
C TYR A 310 19.52 -16.88 -5.14
N LEU A 311 20.26 -15.94 -4.55
CA LEU A 311 21.69 -15.74 -4.83
C LEU A 311 22.51 -17.00 -4.52
N GLU A 312 22.09 -17.78 -3.52
CA GLU A 312 22.68 -19.09 -3.20
C GLU A 312 22.48 -20.15 -4.30
N THR A 313 21.52 -19.98 -5.22
CA THR A 313 21.25 -20.95 -6.31
C THR A 313 22.17 -20.81 -7.53
N GLY A 314 22.91 -19.70 -7.65
CA GLY A 314 23.84 -19.47 -8.76
C GLY A 314 23.20 -19.32 -10.15
N SER A 315 21.88 -19.09 -10.22
CA SER A 315 21.14 -19.03 -11.49
C SER A 315 21.28 -17.65 -12.18
N PRO A 316 21.80 -17.57 -13.42
CA PRO A 316 22.20 -16.31 -14.05
C PRO A 316 21.08 -15.49 -14.71
N HIS A 317 19.85 -16.00 -14.82
CA HIS A 317 18.82 -15.33 -15.63
C HIS A 317 17.49 -15.19 -14.90
N MET A 318 17.16 -13.96 -14.49
CA MET A 318 15.81 -13.59 -14.06
C MET A 318 14.99 -12.87 -15.16
N PHE A 319 15.55 -12.62 -16.35
CA PHE A 319 14.89 -11.83 -17.42
C PHE A 319 15.29 -12.33 -18.81
N THR A 320 14.43 -12.11 -19.80
CA THR A 320 14.82 -12.15 -21.22
C THR A 320 15.24 -10.76 -21.68
N LEU A 321 16.20 -10.68 -22.60
CA LEU A 321 16.66 -9.43 -23.24
C LEU A 321 15.54 -8.66 -23.96
N GLN A 322 14.41 -9.32 -24.25
CA GLN A 322 13.23 -8.71 -24.89
C GLN A 322 12.23 -8.10 -23.90
N GLY A 323 12.44 -8.24 -22.59
CA GLY A 323 11.51 -7.70 -21.57
C GLY A 323 10.23 -8.53 -21.44
N ASP A 324 10.23 -9.78 -21.88
CA ASP A 324 9.09 -10.67 -21.70
C ASP A 324 8.90 -10.99 -20.21
N ARG A 325 7.62 -11.08 -19.81
CA ARG A 325 7.11 -11.02 -18.43
C ARG A 325 7.66 -12.15 -17.54
N CYS A 326 8.90 -12.08 -17.07
CA CYS A 326 9.38 -12.99 -16.02
C CYS A 326 8.75 -12.61 -14.69
N ILE A 327 7.71 -13.34 -14.29
CA ILE A 327 6.95 -13.13 -13.05
C ILE A 327 7.55 -14.05 -11.97
N ASN A 328 8.76 -13.74 -11.50
CA ASN A 328 9.37 -14.51 -10.41
C ASN A 328 8.56 -14.33 -9.10
N ALA A 329 8.66 -15.29 -8.16
CA ALA A 329 8.02 -15.22 -6.84
C ALA A 329 8.43 -13.98 -6.00
N LEU A 330 9.43 -13.23 -6.48
CA LEU A 330 9.95 -11.97 -5.94
C LEU A 330 9.28 -10.71 -6.53
N SER A 331 8.33 -10.88 -7.47
CA SER A 331 7.68 -9.78 -8.17
C SER A 331 6.65 -9.04 -7.30
N GLU A 332 6.55 -7.73 -7.51
CA GLU A 332 5.49 -6.89 -6.96
C GLU A 332 4.40 -6.65 -8.02
N PHE A 333 3.14 -6.68 -7.62
CA PHE A 333 1.98 -6.49 -8.47
C PHE A 333 1.15 -5.32 -7.99
N MET A 334 0.66 -4.52 -8.93
CA MET A 334 -0.31 -3.46 -8.68
C MET A 334 -1.69 -3.95 -9.14
N ALA A 335 -2.71 -3.74 -8.29
CA ALA A 335 -4.10 -3.90 -8.67
C ALA A 335 -4.86 -2.59 -8.47
N ILE A 336 -5.67 -2.21 -9.46
CA ILE A 336 -6.58 -1.06 -9.41
C ILE A 336 -7.99 -1.57 -9.63
N ALA A 337 -8.88 -1.27 -8.70
CA ALA A 337 -10.29 -1.58 -8.77
C ALA A 337 -11.09 -0.32 -9.10
N THR A 338 -12.25 -0.51 -9.72
CA THR A 338 -13.13 0.57 -10.15
C THR A 338 -14.54 0.43 -9.60
N MET A 339 -15.28 1.54 -9.63
CA MET A 339 -16.66 1.62 -9.13
C MET A 339 -17.66 0.78 -9.93
N ASP A 340 -17.36 0.44 -11.18
CA ASP A 340 -18.13 -0.47 -12.04
C ASP A 340 -17.74 -1.95 -11.86
N GLY A 341 -16.78 -2.24 -10.99
CA GLY A 341 -16.40 -3.60 -10.60
C GLY A 341 -15.34 -4.26 -11.46
N ALA A 342 -14.65 -3.51 -12.32
CA ALA A 342 -13.45 -4.00 -12.96
C ALA A 342 -12.26 -4.01 -11.98
N VAL A 343 -11.40 -5.01 -12.12
CA VAL A 343 -10.13 -5.13 -11.40
C VAL A 343 -9.03 -5.29 -12.42
N TYR A 344 -8.18 -4.28 -12.52
CA TYR A 344 -7.02 -4.23 -13.41
C TYR A 344 -5.77 -4.64 -12.64
N VAL A 345 -4.93 -5.49 -13.24
CA VAL A 345 -3.69 -5.96 -12.63
C VAL A 345 -2.51 -5.83 -13.58
N THR A 346 -1.35 -5.47 -13.04
CA THR A 346 -0.07 -5.52 -13.76
C THR A 346 1.08 -5.78 -12.78
N SER A 347 2.27 -6.08 -13.29
CA SER A 347 3.48 -6.15 -12.46
C SER A 347 4.16 -4.79 -12.39
N MET A 348 4.75 -4.46 -11.24
CA MET A 348 5.54 -3.23 -11.08
C MET A 348 6.74 -3.21 -12.03
N LEU A 349 7.33 -4.38 -12.30
CA LEU A 349 8.39 -4.51 -13.30
C LEU A 349 7.93 -4.10 -14.70
N HIS A 350 6.71 -4.47 -15.11
CA HIS A 350 6.18 -4.05 -16.39
C HIS A 350 6.07 -2.53 -16.47
N ILE A 351 5.60 -1.88 -15.40
CA ILE A 351 5.56 -0.41 -15.28
C ILE A 351 6.98 0.18 -15.45
N TYR A 352 7.96 -0.32 -14.70
CA TYR A 352 9.35 0.19 -14.78
C TYR A 352 9.93 0.05 -16.18
N ASN A 353 9.72 -1.10 -16.83
CA ASN A 353 10.21 -1.35 -18.18
C ASN A 353 9.55 -0.44 -19.22
N GLN A 354 8.23 -0.21 -19.11
CA GLN A 354 7.54 0.72 -20.01
C GLN A 354 8.07 2.13 -19.84
N VAL A 355 8.20 2.60 -18.59
CA VAL A 355 8.79 3.91 -18.30
C VAL A 355 10.19 4.00 -18.91
N ARG A 356 11.09 3.06 -18.61
CA ARG A 356 12.46 3.04 -19.13
C ARG A 356 12.52 3.06 -20.66
N SER A 357 11.61 2.35 -21.33
CA SER A 357 11.58 2.30 -22.80
C SER A 357 11.33 3.66 -23.47
N VAL A 358 10.72 4.61 -22.75
CA VAL A 358 10.51 5.97 -23.28
C VAL A 358 11.74 6.86 -23.06
N TYR A 359 12.56 6.59 -22.04
CA TYR A 359 13.83 7.30 -21.81
C TYR A 359 14.96 6.83 -22.73
N TYR A 360 14.92 5.56 -23.14
CA TYR A 360 15.83 5.01 -24.13
C TYR A 360 15.11 4.93 -25.47
N PRO A 361 15.18 5.96 -26.34
CA PRO A 361 14.83 5.75 -27.73
C PRO A 361 15.72 4.62 -28.23
N ARG A 362 15.09 3.51 -28.63
CA ARG A 362 15.79 2.45 -29.36
C ARG A 362 16.60 3.14 -30.43
N ILE A 363 17.92 2.99 -30.40
CA ILE A 363 18.79 3.34 -31.52
C ILE A 363 18.40 2.37 -32.64
N THR A 364 17.30 2.67 -33.34
CA THR A 364 17.04 2.05 -34.63
C THR A 364 18.06 2.68 -35.55
N SER A 365 19.11 1.92 -35.86
CA SER A 365 20.08 2.27 -36.88
C SER A 365 19.36 2.38 -38.23
N THR A 366 18.78 3.55 -38.52
CA THR A 366 18.49 3.93 -39.89
C THR A 366 19.84 4.24 -40.56
N PRO A 367 20.13 3.71 -41.76
CA PRO A 367 21.41 3.92 -42.45
C PRO A 367 21.73 5.38 -42.84
N SER A 368 20.90 6.33 -42.44
CA SER A 368 20.95 7.72 -42.88
C SER A 368 20.73 8.65 -41.68
N GLY A 369 21.83 9.05 -41.04
CA GLY A 369 21.91 10.20 -40.14
C GLY A 369 21.18 10.06 -38.81
N VAL A 370 21.94 10.02 -37.71
CA VAL A 370 21.40 10.09 -36.35
C VAL A 370 20.92 11.52 -36.08
N SER A 371 19.61 11.75 -36.07
CA SER A 371 19.00 12.87 -35.35
C SER A 371 18.47 12.35 -34.02
N THR A 372 19.18 12.63 -32.94
CA THR A 372 18.63 12.53 -31.58
C THR A 372 17.72 13.72 -31.36
N GLU A 373 16.43 13.58 -31.69
CA GLU A 373 15.41 14.49 -31.14
C GLU A 373 15.32 14.21 -29.64
N VAL A 374 15.92 15.08 -28.84
CA VAL A 374 15.70 15.13 -27.39
C VAL A 374 14.30 15.67 -27.20
N LEU A 375 13.33 14.79 -26.96
CA LEU A 375 12.00 15.19 -26.51
C LEU A 375 12.14 16.01 -25.23
N GLU A 376 11.51 17.19 -25.17
CA GLU A 376 11.48 17.95 -23.93
C GLU A 376 10.79 17.11 -22.83
N PRO A 377 11.33 17.10 -21.59
CA PRO A 377 10.90 16.19 -20.53
C PRO A 377 9.45 16.32 -20.07
N HIS A 378 8.69 17.30 -20.58
CA HIS A 378 7.38 17.68 -20.08
C HIS A 378 6.18 16.90 -20.67
N ASP A 379 6.39 16.08 -21.71
CA ASP A 379 5.30 15.35 -22.41
C ASP A 379 5.53 13.83 -22.53
N ILE A 380 6.42 13.26 -21.70
CA ILE A 380 6.73 11.84 -21.78
C ILE A 380 5.60 11.02 -21.14
N VAL A 381 4.91 10.24 -21.96
CA VAL A 381 3.83 9.32 -21.53
C VAL A 381 4.29 7.88 -21.74
N ALA A 382 4.33 7.10 -20.67
CA ALA A 382 4.51 5.65 -20.74
C ALA A 382 3.14 4.97 -20.73
N ILE A 383 2.87 4.11 -21.70
CA ILE A 383 1.61 3.36 -21.77
C ILE A 383 1.82 1.98 -21.14
N VAL A 384 1.07 1.68 -20.09
CA VAL A 384 1.10 0.43 -19.36
C VAL A 384 -0.17 -0.36 -19.64
N HIS A 385 0.00 -1.60 -20.10
CA HIS A 385 -1.12 -2.52 -20.23
C HIS A 385 -1.40 -3.19 -18.89
N MET A 386 -2.66 -3.10 -18.44
CA MET A 386 -3.20 -3.83 -17.30
C MET A 386 -4.24 -4.82 -17.79
N ASP A 387 -4.14 -6.06 -17.31
CA ASP A 387 -5.10 -7.10 -17.59
C ASP A 387 -6.33 -6.91 -16.69
N SER A 388 -7.54 -7.05 -17.24
CA SER A 388 -8.79 -6.74 -16.53
C SER A 388 -9.59 -7.99 -16.17
N PHE A 389 -10.27 -7.93 -15.02
CA PHE A 389 -11.20 -8.94 -14.56
C PHE A 389 -12.46 -8.30 -14.00
N GLN A 390 -13.63 -8.76 -14.41
CA GLN A 390 -14.92 -8.15 -14.05
C GLN A 390 -15.58 -8.88 -12.87
N LEU A 391 -15.99 -8.12 -11.85
CA LEU A 391 -16.69 -8.62 -10.65
C LEU A 391 -18.18 -8.24 -10.59
N ASP A 392 -18.70 -7.51 -11.58
CA ASP A 392 -20.08 -7.04 -11.71
C ASP A 392 -20.60 -6.20 -10.53
N GLN A 393 -19.73 -5.77 -9.61
CA GLN A 393 -20.07 -4.97 -8.43
C GLN A 393 -18.95 -4.00 -8.04
N PRO A 394 -19.29 -2.82 -7.48
CA PRO A 394 -18.29 -1.88 -6.98
C PRO A 394 -17.38 -2.52 -5.92
N VAL A 395 -16.07 -2.42 -6.15
CA VAL A 395 -15.06 -2.92 -5.22
C VAL A 395 -14.65 -1.80 -4.27
N ARG A 396 -14.80 -2.01 -2.97
CA ARG A 396 -14.51 -1.01 -1.92
C ARG A 396 -13.08 -1.05 -1.42
N SER A 397 -12.44 -2.21 -1.49
CA SER A 397 -11.09 -2.42 -0.98
C SER A 397 -10.45 -3.59 -1.73
N LEU A 398 -9.15 -3.48 -1.94
CA LEU A 398 -8.29 -4.51 -2.53
C LEU A 398 -7.17 -4.83 -1.55
N MET A 399 -6.74 -6.08 -1.54
CA MET A 399 -5.63 -6.48 -0.68
C MET A 399 -4.95 -7.75 -1.17
N TRP A 400 -3.66 -7.62 -1.41
CA TRP A 400 -2.80 -8.72 -1.82
C TRP A 400 -2.33 -9.55 -0.63
N THR A 401 -2.14 -10.84 -0.87
CA THR A 401 -1.34 -11.73 -0.04
C THR A 401 -0.61 -12.75 -0.89
N LEU A 402 0.40 -13.39 -0.30
CA LEU A 402 1.17 -14.47 -0.89
C LEU A 402 1.04 -15.69 -0.01
N ILE A 403 0.49 -16.79 -0.52
CA ILE A 403 0.47 -18.07 0.19
C ILE A 403 1.65 -18.90 -0.30
N TRP A 404 2.45 -19.39 0.64
CA TRP A 404 3.55 -20.31 0.36
C TRP A 404 3.28 -21.65 1.05
N ASN A 405 3.01 -22.68 0.25
CA ASN A 405 2.51 -23.96 0.70
C ASN A 405 3.55 -24.78 1.47
N ASP A 406 4.84 -24.59 1.18
CA ASP A 406 5.95 -25.24 1.89
C ASP A 406 7.14 -24.30 2.09
N TYR A 407 7.19 -23.63 3.23
CA TYR A 407 8.29 -22.71 3.62
C TYR A 407 9.64 -23.40 3.85
N THR A 408 9.65 -24.74 3.97
CA THR A 408 10.87 -25.51 4.19
C THR A 408 11.64 -25.75 2.91
N GLN A 409 10.96 -25.71 1.76
CA GLN A 409 11.57 -25.87 0.46
C GLN A 409 11.78 -24.52 -0.21
N PRO A 410 12.92 -24.33 -0.91
CA PRO A 410 13.06 -23.18 -1.80
C PRO A 410 11.93 -23.23 -2.85
N PRO A 411 11.30 -22.08 -3.19
CA PRO A 411 10.23 -22.07 -4.16
C PRO A 411 10.76 -22.57 -5.51
N THR A 412 9.98 -23.41 -6.19
CA THR A 412 10.33 -23.89 -7.51
C THR A 412 10.50 -22.71 -8.47
N MET A 413 11.71 -22.51 -9.01
CA MET A 413 11.96 -21.47 -10.01
C MET A 413 11.38 -21.93 -11.35
N LEU A 414 10.40 -21.19 -11.87
CA LEU A 414 9.80 -21.46 -13.18
C LEU A 414 10.56 -20.71 -14.28
N ARG A 415 10.38 -21.19 -15.52
CA ARG A 415 10.81 -20.42 -16.69
C ARG A 415 9.99 -19.12 -16.78
N PRO A 416 10.56 -18.03 -17.32
CA PRO A 416 9.91 -16.73 -17.42
C PRO A 416 8.47 -16.74 -17.98
N ASP A 417 8.18 -17.65 -18.89
CA ASP A 417 6.92 -17.84 -19.61
C ASP A 417 5.84 -18.64 -18.85
N GLU A 418 6.22 -19.40 -17.80
CA GLU A 418 5.32 -20.25 -17.00
C GLU A 418 4.93 -19.62 -15.64
N CYS A 419 5.36 -18.39 -15.42
CA CYS A 419 5.40 -17.74 -14.11
C CYS A 419 4.03 -17.20 -13.63
N CYS A 420 3.67 -17.45 -12.35
CA CYS A 420 2.73 -16.66 -11.52
C CYS A 420 2.38 -17.41 -10.22
N CYS A 421 2.23 -18.72 -10.30
CA CYS A 421 1.93 -19.60 -9.18
C CYS A 421 2.60 -20.94 -9.45
N THR A 422 3.55 -21.34 -8.62
CA THR A 422 4.03 -22.73 -8.61
C THR A 422 3.00 -23.59 -7.86
N SER A 423 3.24 -24.91 -7.80
CA SER A 423 2.58 -25.75 -6.79
C SER A 423 2.80 -25.23 -5.37
N ASP A 424 3.84 -24.43 -5.16
CA ASP A 424 4.35 -24.09 -3.83
C ASP A 424 4.01 -22.65 -3.43
N VAL A 425 3.65 -21.77 -4.37
CA VAL A 425 3.42 -20.34 -4.13
C VAL A 425 2.20 -19.85 -4.90
N ALA A 426 1.29 -19.12 -4.24
CA ALA A 426 0.12 -18.51 -4.86
C ALA A 426 -0.12 -17.07 -4.40
N PHE A 427 -0.18 -16.14 -5.36
CA PHE A 427 -0.63 -14.77 -5.10
C PHE A 427 -2.15 -14.70 -5.12
N LEU A 428 -2.73 -14.22 -4.02
CA LEU A 428 -4.17 -14.01 -3.88
C LEU A 428 -4.47 -12.52 -3.72
N LEU A 429 -5.46 -12.04 -4.44
CA LEU A 429 -6.04 -10.72 -4.31
C LEU A 429 -7.45 -10.85 -3.74
N SER A 430 -7.68 -10.30 -2.55
CA SER A 430 -9.02 -10.16 -2.01
C SER A 430 -9.64 -8.86 -2.49
N ALA A 431 -10.87 -8.92 -2.99
CA ALA A 431 -11.68 -7.78 -3.37
C ALA A 431 -12.95 -7.74 -2.52
N LEU A 432 -13.11 -6.68 -1.73
CA LEU A 432 -14.29 -6.46 -0.90
C LEU A 432 -15.39 -5.81 -1.74
N CYS A 433 -16.46 -6.55 -2.00
CA CYS A 433 -17.64 -6.10 -2.72
C CYS A 433 -18.80 -5.85 -1.73
N HIS A 434 -19.94 -5.36 -2.23
CA HIS A 434 -21.11 -5.13 -1.38
C HIS A 434 -21.69 -6.44 -0.80
N ASP A 435 -21.67 -7.52 -1.58
CA ASP A 435 -22.31 -8.79 -1.24
C ASP A 435 -21.38 -9.81 -0.56
N GLY A 436 -20.08 -9.52 -0.46
CA GLY A 436 -19.10 -10.51 -0.09
C GLY A 436 -17.65 -10.12 -0.39
N ILE A 437 -16.75 -11.03 -0.09
CA ILE A 437 -15.34 -10.94 -0.46
C ILE A 437 -15.05 -11.94 -1.57
N ARG A 438 -14.43 -11.47 -2.65
CA ARG A 438 -13.98 -12.28 -3.78
C ARG A 438 -12.49 -12.50 -3.61
N VAL A 439 -12.06 -13.75 -3.50
CA VAL A 439 -10.64 -14.11 -3.45
C VAL A 439 -10.23 -14.57 -4.83
N LEU A 440 -9.45 -13.74 -5.49
CA LEU A 440 -8.93 -13.93 -6.83
C LEU A 440 -7.52 -14.53 -6.75
N LYS A 441 -7.23 -15.52 -7.58
CA LYS A 441 -5.87 -16.05 -7.76
C LYS A 441 -5.27 -15.41 -9.00
N LEU A 442 -4.06 -14.89 -8.87
CA LEU A 442 -3.25 -14.44 -10.00
C LEU A 442 -2.67 -15.65 -10.74
N TYR A 443 -2.71 -15.65 -12.06
CA TYR A 443 -2.07 -16.66 -12.90
C TYR A 443 -1.60 -16.05 -14.22
N SER A 444 -0.73 -16.76 -14.94
CA SER A 444 -0.33 -16.38 -16.29
C SER A 444 -1.12 -17.20 -17.31
N SER A 445 -1.60 -16.54 -18.35
CA SER A 445 -2.27 -17.15 -19.49
C SER A 445 -1.74 -16.51 -20.77
N ASN A 446 -1.13 -17.30 -21.66
CA ASN A 446 -0.54 -16.82 -22.91
C ASN A 446 0.45 -15.65 -22.69
N CYS A 447 1.32 -15.76 -21.69
CA CYS A 447 2.26 -14.71 -21.27
C CYS A 447 1.59 -13.40 -20.81
N ALA A 448 0.29 -13.41 -20.50
CA ALA A 448 -0.44 -12.29 -19.90
C ALA A 448 -0.85 -12.58 -18.45
N LEU A 449 -0.97 -11.54 -17.63
CA LEU A 449 -1.45 -11.70 -16.26
C LEU A 449 -2.97 -11.89 -16.31
N ALA A 450 -3.51 -12.72 -15.45
CA ALA A 450 -4.94 -12.92 -15.37
C ALA A 450 -5.36 -13.18 -13.92
N LEU A 451 -6.59 -12.79 -13.60
CA LEU A 451 -7.23 -13.08 -12.33
C LEU A 451 -8.34 -14.08 -12.54
N LYS A 452 -8.48 -15.03 -11.61
CA LYS A 452 -9.60 -15.97 -11.60
C LYS A 452 -10.14 -16.07 -10.18
N VAL A 453 -11.46 -16.04 -10.05
CA VAL A 453 -12.12 -16.30 -8.77
C VAL A 453 -11.76 -17.70 -8.29
N ARG A 454 -11.07 -17.77 -7.16
CA ARG A 454 -10.74 -19.02 -6.47
C ARG A 454 -11.81 -19.32 -5.42
N HIS A 455 -12.21 -18.31 -4.66
CA HIS A 455 -13.22 -18.46 -3.61
C HIS A 455 -14.11 -17.23 -3.50
N MET A 456 -15.32 -17.45 -2.97
CA MET A 456 -16.26 -16.41 -2.56
C MET A 456 -16.57 -16.58 -1.08
N VAL A 457 -16.54 -15.48 -0.34
CA VAL A 457 -17.00 -15.40 1.04
C VAL A 457 -18.27 -14.56 1.05
N HIS A 458 -19.42 -15.21 1.24
CA HIS A 458 -20.72 -14.54 1.35
C HIS A 458 -20.87 -13.91 2.74
N ALA A 459 -20.28 -12.72 2.92
CA ALA A 459 -20.35 -11.98 4.17
C ALA A 459 -20.45 -10.47 3.88
N GLN A 460 -21.36 -9.79 4.56
CA GLN A 460 -21.41 -8.32 4.57
C GLN A 460 -20.26 -7.75 5.41
N ALA A 461 -19.05 -7.84 4.85
CA ALA A 461 -17.86 -7.33 5.48
C ALA A 461 -17.76 -5.80 5.28
N ARG A 462 -17.28 -5.11 6.31
CA ARG A 462 -16.95 -3.67 6.23
C ARG A 462 -15.47 -3.42 6.00
N ALA A 463 -14.64 -4.35 6.45
CA ALA A 463 -13.20 -4.36 6.23
C ALA A 463 -12.70 -5.80 6.16
N MET A 464 -11.54 -5.98 5.53
CA MET A 464 -10.83 -7.25 5.45
C MET A 464 -9.34 -7.01 5.70
N HIS A 465 -8.65 -7.99 6.30
CA HIS A 465 -7.20 -8.02 6.39
C HIS A 465 -6.62 -9.43 6.15
N TRP A 466 -5.45 -9.55 5.52
CA TRP A 466 -4.69 -10.80 5.48
C TRP A 466 -3.69 -10.81 6.64
N VAL A 467 -3.66 -11.91 7.39
CA VAL A 467 -2.78 -12.05 8.55
C VAL A 467 -2.10 -13.41 8.53
N GLU A 468 -0.79 -13.44 8.72
CA GLU A 468 -0.01 -14.66 8.94
C GLU A 468 -0.16 -15.09 10.41
N ASP A 469 -0.58 -16.35 10.65
CA ASP A 469 -0.70 -16.91 12.00
C ASP A 469 0.69 -17.23 12.60
N THR A 470 0.67 -17.77 13.82
CA THR A 470 1.78 -18.23 14.63
C THR A 470 2.81 -19.13 13.94
N LEU A 471 2.45 -19.79 12.83
CA LEU A 471 3.38 -20.55 11.99
C LEU A 471 3.58 -19.84 10.65
N PRO A 472 4.84 -19.68 10.18
CA PRO A 472 5.12 -19.16 8.86
C PRO A 472 4.29 -19.88 7.79
N GLY A 473 3.51 -19.13 7.02
CA GLY A 473 2.65 -19.68 5.96
C GLY A 473 1.22 -20.01 6.28
N ASP A 474 0.79 -20.00 7.54
CA ASP A 474 -0.63 -20.13 7.87
C ASP A 474 -1.33 -18.76 7.72
N ILE A 475 -1.52 -18.35 6.46
CA ILE A 475 -2.13 -17.08 6.12
C ILE A 475 -3.65 -17.20 6.12
N LYS A 476 -4.29 -16.32 6.89
CA LYS A 476 -5.74 -16.25 7.07
C LYS A 476 -6.27 -14.93 6.57
N LEU A 477 -7.39 -14.98 5.85
CA LEU A 477 -8.20 -13.79 5.62
C LEU A 477 -9.06 -13.57 6.84
N ILE A 478 -8.99 -12.38 7.41
CA ILE A 478 -9.84 -11.91 8.49
C ILE A 478 -10.78 -10.85 7.92
N TRP A 479 -12.03 -10.84 8.34
CA TRP A 479 -12.96 -9.77 7.98
C TRP A 479 -13.85 -9.40 9.15
N ALA A 480 -14.17 -8.10 9.24
CA ALA A 480 -15.11 -7.57 10.19
C ALA A 480 -16.49 -7.44 9.53
N THR A 481 -17.50 -7.96 10.22
CA THR A 481 -18.90 -7.66 9.95
C THR A 481 -19.37 -6.57 10.93
N GLU A 482 -20.65 -6.22 10.86
CA GLU A 482 -21.23 -5.27 11.80
C GLU A 482 -21.07 -5.69 13.27
N ASN A 483 -20.99 -6.99 13.60
CA ASN A 483 -21.00 -7.43 15.01
C ASN A 483 -19.99 -8.55 15.34
N SER A 484 -19.14 -8.94 14.40
CA SER A 484 -18.20 -10.04 14.62
C SER A 484 -16.95 -9.90 13.77
N ILE A 485 -15.91 -10.61 14.17
CA ILE A 485 -14.74 -10.86 13.34
C ILE A 485 -14.72 -12.34 12.99
N SER A 486 -14.53 -12.60 11.71
CA SER A 486 -14.50 -13.94 11.16
C SER A 486 -13.20 -14.14 10.40
N ARG A 487 -12.75 -15.39 10.31
CA ARG A 487 -11.51 -15.72 9.62
C ARG A 487 -11.61 -17.04 8.88
N LYS A 488 -10.84 -17.15 7.79
CA LYS A 488 -10.79 -18.34 6.94
C LYS A 488 -9.37 -18.54 6.42
N SER A 489 -8.88 -19.78 6.51
CA SER A 489 -7.66 -20.22 5.85
C SER A 489 -7.93 -20.56 4.39
N PHE A 490 -6.93 -20.33 3.54
CA PHE A 490 -7.00 -20.62 2.11
C PHE A 490 -5.82 -21.51 1.71
N GLY A 491 -5.90 -22.80 2.07
CA GLY A 491 -5.00 -23.85 1.54
C GLY A 491 -5.30 -24.15 0.08
#